data_AF-A0A8H5UD90-F1
#
_entry.id   AF-A0A8H5UD90-F1
#
_cell.length_a   1.000
_cell.length_b   1.000
_cell.length_c   1.000
_cell.angle_alpha   90.00
_cell.angle_beta   90.00
_cell.angle_gamma   90.00
#
_symmetry.space_group_name_H-M   'P 1'
#
loop_
_entity.id
_entity.type
_entity.pdbx_description
1 polymer ?
#
loop_
_entity_poly.entity_id
_entity_poly.type
_entity_poly.pdbx_seq_one_letter_code
_entity_poly.pdbx_strand_id
1 'polypeptide(L)'
;MSITHTVLFQFKDNVDQKDITRTCDDFLQLKDLCIHPTSKKPYITSLQGGKDNSPEGMQNGITHGFVATFESAEDRDYYVKTDPAHQAFIAKPKAQNQHDEDNTESKMTTTPYVPNTNQTPHGPAPAEHFISFQLMNGSSPGLGLSGSQTDAGLRQLTIHTLDQTHQDTVTSAIARFLATDIAEITYAQIIDGLPLGEVAFESRGGMPHQDHPINHCHDKLCAGILDKTRQFLKAFSPKLLQFDSRLLFAYQAASPGSRSFNIRLIEIIAVAVHQVAVILFSLEEGLHKNDGVIEWAPPKSDKTWWAHCPDGPEPTMFFHPWYLSHDRYPNGVADMAGYWAESRILGGIVLFDRSGLDQDAVYIHPDRENVTYRICRLTSEQKLQLLKFLTAEESGHSPLPILPDETNDFRVDPEESPEETGIYRDIWDRSELREDAYDQRLRDVWNKVDYLTHSDKGDAGDRALERRNRMFYAYSDGEA
;
A
#
# COMPACT_ATOMS: atom_id res chain seq x y z
N MET A 1 -13.40 -29.27 9.72
CA MET A 1 -13.83 -28.17 10.60
C MET A 1 -14.98 -27.48 9.90
N SER A 2 -16.04 -27.10 10.63
CA SER A 2 -17.16 -26.36 10.05
C SER A 2 -16.69 -25.02 9.46
N ILE A 3 -17.25 -24.61 8.32
CA ILE A 3 -16.92 -23.37 7.64
C ILE A 3 -17.96 -22.31 7.99
N THR A 4 -17.50 -21.18 8.51
CA THR A 4 -18.33 -20.00 8.75
C THR A 4 -18.19 -19.03 7.59
N HIS A 5 -19.31 -18.70 6.94
CA HIS A 5 -19.38 -17.78 5.82
C HIS A 5 -20.22 -16.57 6.24
N THR A 6 -19.62 -15.40 6.23
CA THR A 6 -20.27 -14.15 6.65
C THR A 6 -20.62 -13.32 5.42
N VAL A 7 -21.79 -12.69 5.46
CA VAL A 7 -22.32 -11.87 4.38
C VAL A 7 -22.86 -10.57 4.97
N LEU A 8 -22.44 -9.44 4.42
CA LEU A 8 -22.80 -8.12 4.89
C LEU A 8 -23.59 -7.39 3.80
N PHE A 9 -24.75 -6.81 4.16
CA PHE A 9 -25.57 -6.04 3.23
C PHE A 9 -25.46 -4.54 3.52
N GLN A 10 -25.26 -3.78 2.44
CA GLN A 10 -25.50 -2.35 2.38
C GLN A 10 -26.64 -2.11 1.38
N PHE A 11 -27.70 -1.43 1.84
CA PHE A 11 -28.81 -1.00 1.00
C PHE A 11 -28.60 0.47 0.62
N LYS A 12 -29.09 0.88 -0.56
CA LYS A 12 -29.11 2.30 -0.93
C LYS A 12 -30.13 3.04 -0.05
N ASP A 13 -29.90 4.33 0.18
CA ASP A 13 -30.70 5.17 1.09
C ASP A 13 -32.19 5.28 0.71
N ASN A 14 -32.54 4.95 -0.54
CA ASN A 14 -33.87 5.08 -1.11
C ASN A 14 -34.65 3.76 -1.26
N VAL A 15 -34.16 2.65 -0.69
CA VAL A 15 -34.86 1.36 -0.73
C VAL A 15 -35.99 1.31 0.31
N ASP A 16 -37.18 0.85 -0.07
CA ASP A 16 -38.31 0.70 0.86
C ASP A 16 -37.99 -0.36 1.94
N GLN A 17 -38.36 -0.07 3.18
CA GLN A 17 -38.13 -0.94 4.33
C GLN A 17 -38.78 -2.32 4.16
N LYS A 18 -39.87 -2.41 3.40
CA LYS A 18 -40.52 -3.68 3.04
C LYS A 18 -39.63 -4.55 2.17
N ASP A 19 -38.95 -3.96 1.21
CA ASP A 19 -38.04 -4.68 0.31
C ASP A 19 -36.78 -5.11 1.05
N ILE A 20 -36.23 -4.27 1.93
CA ILE A 20 -35.12 -4.64 2.83
C ILE A 20 -35.50 -5.87 3.66
N THR A 21 -36.67 -5.84 4.30
CA THR A 21 -37.16 -6.94 5.14
C THR A 21 -37.33 -8.22 4.32
N ARG A 22 -37.97 -8.11 3.15
CA ARG A 22 -38.18 -9.24 2.23
C ARG A 22 -36.86 -9.84 1.76
N THR A 23 -35.86 -9.03 1.40
CA THR A 23 -34.53 -9.51 1.00
C THR A 23 -33.83 -10.26 2.14
N CYS A 24 -33.93 -9.77 3.37
CA CYS A 24 -33.37 -10.43 4.54
C CYS A 24 -34.06 -11.79 4.81
N ASP A 25 -35.40 -11.82 4.76
CA ASP A 25 -36.19 -13.05 4.95
C ASP A 25 -35.92 -14.09 3.86
N ASP A 26 -35.81 -13.65 2.61
CA ASP A 26 -35.48 -14.49 1.47
C ASP A 26 -34.07 -15.08 1.61
N PHE A 27 -33.10 -14.30 2.14
CA PHE A 27 -31.75 -14.79 2.39
C PHE A 27 -31.73 -15.85 3.49
N LEU A 28 -32.42 -15.62 4.61
CA LEU A 28 -32.50 -16.58 5.73
C LEU A 28 -33.16 -17.91 5.33
N GLN A 29 -34.08 -17.89 4.36
CA GLN A 29 -34.72 -19.10 3.83
C GLN A 29 -33.77 -19.99 3.02
N LEU A 30 -32.61 -19.48 2.56
CA LEU A 30 -31.64 -20.30 1.82
C LEU A 30 -31.18 -21.52 2.60
N LYS A 31 -31.16 -21.47 3.93
CA LYS A 31 -30.81 -22.63 4.75
C LYS A 31 -31.69 -23.85 4.46
N ASP A 32 -32.96 -23.62 4.14
CA ASP A 32 -33.95 -24.67 3.90
C ASP A 32 -34.08 -24.96 2.39
N LEU A 33 -33.78 -23.98 1.54
CA LEU A 33 -33.93 -24.07 0.08
C LEU A 33 -32.68 -24.62 -0.65
N CYS A 34 -31.49 -24.45 -0.09
CA CYS A 34 -30.26 -25.00 -0.65
C CYS A 34 -30.14 -26.49 -0.29
N ILE A 35 -30.41 -27.34 -1.28
CA ILE A 35 -30.46 -28.81 -1.12
C ILE A 35 -29.27 -29.46 -1.82
N HIS A 36 -28.49 -30.26 -1.10
CA HIS A 36 -27.29 -30.87 -1.66
C HIS A 36 -27.66 -31.93 -2.72
N PRO A 37 -27.00 -31.95 -3.90
CA PRO A 37 -27.43 -32.71 -5.06
C PRO A 37 -27.43 -34.22 -4.83
N THR A 38 -26.47 -34.73 -4.05
CA THR A 38 -26.34 -36.17 -3.72
C THR A 38 -27.22 -36.60 -2.54
N SER A 39 -27.10 -35.93 -1.39
CA SER A 39 -27.80 -36.34 -0.16
C SER A 39 -29.28 -35.97 -0.12
N LYS A 40 -29.73 -35.05 -0.99
CA LYS A 40 -31.12 -34.54 -1.07
C LYS A 40 -31.63 -33.93 0.24
N LYS A 41 -30.72 -33.37 1.04
CA LYS A 41 -31.03 -32.68 2.31
C LYS A 41 -30.43 -31.28 2.30
N PRO A 42 -30.98 -30.35 3.10
CA PRO A 42 -30.32 -29.08 3.37
C PRO A 42 -28.91 -29.31 3.93
N TYR A 43 -27.95 -28.56 3.43
CA TYR A 43 -26.53 -28.70 3.81
C TYR A 43 -25.94 -27.43 4.43
N ILE A 44 -26.70 -26.34 4.45
CA ILE A 44 -26.42 -25.19 5.31
C ILE A 44 -26.87 -25.58 6.72
N THR A 45 -25.91 -25.76 7.62
CA THR A 45 -26.16 -26.23 8.99
C THR A 45 -26.80 -25.16 9.87
N SER A 46 -26.50 -23.89 9.62
CA SER A 46 -27.09 -22.73 10.31
C SER A 46 -27.03 -21.52 9.39
N LEU A 47 -28.07 -20.69 9.42
CA LEU A 47 -28.08 -19.37 8.81
C LEU A 47 -28.84 -18.41 9.72
N GLN A 48 -28.14 -17.40 10.22
CA GLN A 48 -28.67 -16.41 11.16
C GLN A 48 -28.12 -15.03 10.80
N GLY A 49 -28.88 -13.97 11.08
CA GLY A 49 -28.46 -12.61 10.79
C GLY A 49 -29.58 -11.61 10.89
N GLY A 50 -29.25 -10.35 10.68
CA GLY A 50 -30.20 -9.25 10.79
C GLY A 50 -29.53 -7.88 10.75
N LYS A 51 -30.28 -6.86 11.16
CA LYS A 51 -29.84 -5.47 11.20
C LYS A 51 -28.73 -5.29 12.24
N ASP A 52 -27.68 -4.54 11.87
CA ASP A 52 -26.64 -4.14 12.80
C ASP A 52 -27.20 -3.21 13.89
N ASN A 53 -26.75 -3.41 15.12
CA ASN A 53 -27.12 -2.60 16.28
C ASN A 53 -25.88 -2.22 17.11
N SER A 54 -24.72 -2.11 16.46
CA SER A 54 -23.48 -1.75 17.14
C SER A 54 -23.45 -0.25 17.48
N PRO A 55 -23.16 0.14 18.73
CA PRO A 55 -23.03 1.55 19.12
C PRO A 55 -21.69 2.18 18.71
N GLU A 56 -20.76 1.40 18.13
CA GLU A 56 -19.35 1.80 17.94
C GLU A 56 -19.13 2.69 16.69
N GLY A 57 -20.13 2.84 15.82
CA GLY A 57 -20.06 3.76 14.67
C GLY A 57 -19.14 3.35 13.53
N MET A 58 -18.62 2.12 13.53
CA MET A 58 -17.62 1.59 12.59
C MET A 58 -18.23 0.79 11.42
N GLN A 59 -19.52 1.01 11.11
CA GLN A 59 -20.24 0.20 10.12
C GLN A 59 -19.86 0.49 8.66
N ASN A 60 -19.29 1.67 8.36
CA ASN A 60 -18.89 2.08 7.00
C ASN A 60 -19.97 1.84 5.92
N GLY A 61 -21.23 2.14 6.25
CA GLY A 61 -22.37 1.99 5.34
C GLY A 61 -23.04 0.61 5.33
N ILE A 62 -22.44 -0.40 5.97
CA ILE A 62 -23.04 -1.72 6.14
C ILE A 62 -24.18 -1.65 7.17
N THR A 63 -25.33 -2.25 6.87
CA THR A 63 -26.53 -2.12 7.71
C THR A 63 -27.04 -3.45 8.27
N HIS A 64 -26.70 -4.58 7.64
CA HIS A 64 -27.12 -5.91 8.06
C HIS A 64 -25.97 -6.91 7.90
N GLY A 65 -25.94 -7.92 8.77
CA GLY A 65 -24.96 -9.00 8.72
C GLY A 65 -25.60 -10.37 8.92
N PHE A 66 -25.09 -11.36 8.18
CA PHE A 66 -25.56 -12.74 8.21
C PHE A 66 -24.39 -13.73 8.27
N VAL A 67 -24.62 -14.85 8.93
CA VAL A 67 -23.63 -15.90 9.15
C VAL A 67 -24.24 -17.25 8.77
N ALA A 68 -23.71 -17.83 7.70
CA ALA A 68 -24.00 -19.19 7.25
C ALA A 68 -22.92 -20.14 7.78
N THR A 69 -23.29 -21.37 8.16
CA THR A 69 -22.33 -22.41 8.56
C THR A 69 -22.50 -23.66 7.71
N PHE A 70 -21.39 -24.24 7.25
CA PHE A 70 -21.33 -25.46 6.45
C PHE A 70 -20.46 -26.51 7.14
N GLU A 71 -20.67 -27.79 6.86
CA GLU A 71 -19.82 -28.87 7.40
C GLU A 71 -18.44 -28.92 6.74
N SER A 72 -18.35 -28.49 5.48
CA SER A 72 -17.15 -28.61 4.64
C SER A 72 -16.92 -27.39 3.73
N ALA A 73 -15.72 -27.28 3.17
CA ALA A 73 -15.39 -26.23 2.21
C ALA A 73 -16.06 -26.49 0.86
N GLU A 74 -16.24 -27.76 0.50
CA GLU A 74 -16.89 -28.24 -0.70
C GLU A 74 -18.38 -27.84 -0.72
N ASP A 75 -19.07 -27.98 0.41
CA ASP A 75 -20.45 -27.52 0.58
C ASP A 75 -20.57 -26.01 0.38
N ARG A 76 -19.69 -25.23 1.00
CA ARG A 76 -19.64 -23.77 0.83
C ARG A 76 -19.35 -23.39 -0.63
N ASP A 77 -18.41 -24.08 -1.26
CA ASP A 77 -18.05 -23.85 -2.67
C ASP A 77 -19.23 -24.14 -3.60
N TYR A 78 -19.96 -25.24 -3.37
CA TYR A 78 -21.17 -25.57 -4.12
C TYR A 78 -22.27 -24.53 -3.92
N TYR A 79 -22.53 -24.12 -2.68
CA TYR A 79 -23.45 -23.03 -2.35
C TYR A 79 -23.17 -21.78 -3.18
N VAL A 80 -21.92 -21.28 -3.14
CA VAL A 80 -21.56 -20.04 -3.84
C VAL A 80 -21.60 -20.19 -5.36
N LYS A 81 -21.10 -21.29 -5.92
CA LYS A 81 -20.80 -21.41 -7.35
C LYS A 81 -21.91 -22.08 -8.17
N THR A 82 -22.76 -22.90 -7.56
CA THR A 82 -23.56 -23.88 -8.33
C THR A 82 -24.98 -24.09 -7.82
N ASP A 83 -25.26 -23.87 -6.53
CA ASP A 83 -26.59 -24.12 -5.97
C ASP A 83 -27.67 -23.24 -6.63
N PRO A 84 -28.71 -23.84 -7.24
CA PRO A 84 -29.69 -23.10 -8.02
C PRO A 84 -30.57 -22.17 -7.17
N ALA A 85 -30.82 -22.50 -5.90
CA ALA A 85 -31.61 -21.63 -5.01
C ALA A 85 -30.80 -20.38 -4.62
N HIS A 86 -29.50 -20.54 -4.35
CA HIS A 86 -28.60 -19.42 -4.11
C HIS A 86 -28.40 -18.55 -5.37
N GLN A 87 -28.20 -19.17 -6.55
CA GLN A 87 -28.11 -18.42 -7.81
C GLN A 87 -29.40 -17.66 -8.11
N ALA A 88 -30.57 -18.26 -7.86
CA ALA A 88 -31.86 -17.58 -8.02
C ALA A 88 -32.02 -16.39 -7.07
N PHE A 89 -31.50 -16.50 -5.84
CA PHE A 89 -31.47 -15.38 -4.90
C PHE A 89 -30.58 -14.23 -5.40
N ILE A 90 -29.36 -14.52 -5.89
CA ILE A 90 -28.45 -13.50 -6.46
C ILE A 90 -29.05 -12.83 -7.69
N ALA A 91 -29.77 -13.60 -8.52
CA ALA A 91 -30.39 -13.12 -9.75
C ALA A 91 -31.65 -12.27 -9.53
N LYS A 92 -32.18 -12.18 -8.29
CA LYS A 92 -33.32 -11.30 -8.02
C LYS A 92 -32.92 -9.84 -8.31
N PRO A 93 -33.77 -9.06 -8.99
CA PRO A 93 -33.50 -7.64 -9.18
C PRO A 93 -33.29 -7.00 -7.83
N LYS A 94 -32.14 -6.33 -7.67
CA LYS A 94 -31.85 -5.51 -6.49
C LYS A 94 -32.94 -4.46 -6.40
N ALA A 95 -33.55 -4.27 -5.23
CA ALA A 95 -34.66 -3.35 -5.05
C ALA A 95 -34.34 -1.98 -5.68
N GLN A 96 -34.97 -1.71 -6.84
CA GLN A 96 -34.96 -0.45 -7.56
C GLN A 96 -36.37 0.13 -7.41
N ASN A 97 -36.47 1.39 -7.00
CA ASN A 97 -37.71 2.12 -7.23
C ASN A 97 -37.85 2.35 -8.73
N GLN A 98 -39.06 2.12 -9.25
CA GLN A 98 -39.49 2.54 -10.58
C GLN A 98 -39.37 4.06 -10.70
N HIS A 99 -38.24 4.54 -11.19
CA HIS A 99 -38.05 5.70 -12.03
C HIS A 99 -36.53 5.79 -12.25
N ASP A 100 -36.12 5.91 -13.51
CA ASP A 100 -34.75 5.99 -14.02
C ASP A 100 -34.21 4.66 -14.58
N GLU A 101 -34.42 4.50 -15.89
CA GLU A 101 -33.64 3.61 -16.76
C GLU A 101 -32.23 4.18 -16.89
N ASP A 102 -31.24 3.63 -16.18
CA ASP A 102 -29.93 3.39 -16.77
C ASP A 102 -29.17 2.27 -16.04
N ASN A 103 -28.53 1.42 -16.82
CA ASN A 103 -28.07 0.10 -16.44
C ASN A 103 -26.61 0.13 -15.96
N THR A 104 -26.36 -0.06 -14.66
CA THR A 104 -25.01 -0.40 -14.14
C THR A 104 -25.08 -1.43 -13.00
N GLU A 105 -24.43 -2.57 -13.23
CA GLU A 105 -24.37 -3.74 -12.35
C GLU A 105 -23.74 -3.41 -10.98
N SER A 106 -24.50 -3.55 -9.90
CA SER A 106 -23.92 -3.61 -8.55
C SER A 106 -23.48 -5.05 -8.23
N LYS A 107 -22.24 -5.27 -7.79
CA LYS A 107 -21.77 -6.57 -7.26
C LYS A 107 -22.23 -6.77 -5.81
N MET A 108 -22.56 -8.00 -5.44
CA MET A 108 -22.86 -8.42 -4.07
C MET A 108 -21.59 -9.07 -3.52
N THR A 109 -20.91 -8.41 -2.58
CA THR A 109 -19.61 -8.85 -2.06
C THR A 109 -19.84 -9.77 -0.85
N THR A 110 -19.36 -11.02 -0.93
CA THR A 110 -19.34 -11.97 0.20
C THR A 110 -17.92 -12.06 0.76
N THR A 111 -17.71 -11.63 2.01
CA THR A 111 -16.40 -11.66 2.69
C THR A 111 -16.48 -12.54 3.95
N PRO A 112 -15.70 -13.63 4.06
CA PRO A 112 -15.75 -14.50 5.23
C PRO A 112 -15.09 -13.86 6.46
N TYR A 113 -15.85 -13.70 7.53
CA TYR A 113 -15.39 -13.34 8.88
C TYR A 113 -15.21 -14.60 9.75
N VAL A 114 -14.11 -14.66 10.51
CA VAL A 114 -13.76 -15.78 11.43
C VAL A 114 -13.86 -15.28 12.87
N PRO A 115 -14.78 -15.79 13.72
CA PRO A 115 -14.88 -15.38 15.12
C PRO A 115 -13.82 -16.06 15.99
N ASN A 116 -13.12 -15.29 16.82
CA ASN A 116 -12.18 -15.78 17.83
C ASN A 116 -12.95 -16.03 19.14
N THR A 117 -13.15 -17.29 19.52
CA THR A 117 -13.79 -17.67 20.80
C THR A 117 -12.73 -17.94 21.85
N ASN A 118 -12.58 -17.02 22.82
CA ASN A 118 -12.14 -17.35 24.17
C ASN A 118 -12.41 -16.17 25.11
N GLN A 119 -13.44 -16.28 25.95
CA GLN A 119 -13.48 -15.60 27.24
C GLN A 119 -14.53 -16.26 28.15
N THR A 120 -14.11 -16.56 29.38
CA THR A 120 -14.99 -16.72 30.54
C THR A 120 -14.50 -15.79 31.67
N PRO A 121 -15.38 -15.40 32.61
CA PRO A 121 -15.32 -14.07 33.23
C PRO A 121 -14.92 -14.10 34.71
N HIS A 122 -14.28 -13.04 35.21
CA HIS A 122 -14.34 -12.69 36.64
C HIS A 122 -14.25 -11.17 36.88
N GLY A 123 -15.10 -10.69 37.80
CA GLY A 123 -15.29 -9.29 38.20
C GLY A 123 -14.28 -8.74 39.26
N PRO A 124 -14.58 -7.62 39.94
CA PRO A 124 -13.65 -6.47 39.93
C PRO A 124 -12.96 -6.06 41.27
N ALA A 125 -11.90 -5.25 41.08
CA ALA A 125 -11.31 -4.18 41.94
C ALA A 125 -10.31 -4.57 43.08
N PRO A 126 -9.42 -3.66 43.58
CA PRO A 126 -9.06 -2.28 43.17
C PRO A 126 -7.53 -1.97 43.01
N ALA A 127 -7.27 -0.73 42.55
CA ALA A 127 -6.04 0.08 42.35
C ALA A 127 -4.69 -0.27 43.01
N GLU A 128 -3.58 -0.01 42.30
CA GLU A 128 -2.54 0.99 42.65
C GLU A 128 -1.45 1.17 41.55
N HIS A 129 -0.93 2.40 41.44
CA HIS A 129 0.06 2.86 40.46
C HIS A 129 1.43 2.20 40.58
N PHE A 130 1.96 1.60 39.51
CA PHE A 130 3.39 1.54 39.19
C PHE A 130 3.58 1.27 37.68
N ILE A 131 4.27 2.17 36.97
CA ILE A 131 4.63 2.00 35.55
C ILE A 131 5.82 1.03 35.47
N SER A 132 5.56 -0.16 34.94
CA SER A 132 6.56 -1.20 34.64
C SER A 132 6.34 -1.71 33.22
N PHE A 133 7.35 -1.59 32.36
CA PHE A 133 7.42 -2.25 31.05
C PHE A 133 7.46 -3.77 31.25
N GLN A 134 6.39 -4.46 30.87
CA GLN A 134 6.39 -5.90 30.65
C GLN A 134 5.96 -6.19 29.21
N LEU A 135 6.94 -6.60 28.38
CA LEU A 135 6.67 -7.38 27.17
C LEU A 135 6.11 -8.73 27.62
N MET A 136 4.77 -8.85 27.62
CA MET A 136 4.11 -10.14 27.78
C MET A 136 4.15 -10.89 26.46
N ASN A 137 4.80 -12.04 26.45
CA ASN A 137 4.60 -13.09 25.44
C ASN A 137 3.11 -13.46 25.42
N GLY A 138 2.40 -12.99 24.40
CA GLY A 138 1.03 -13.34 24.05
C GLY A 138 0.90 -13.27 22.54
N SER A 139 0.32 -14.31 21.95
CA SER A 139 0.21 -14.57 20.52
C SER A 139 -0.15 -13.33 19.69
N SER A 140 0.62 -13.12 18.61
CA SER A 140 0.51 -12.03 17.65
C SER A 140 -0.93 -11.71 17.22
N PRO A 141 -1.38 -10.45 17.25
CA PRO A 141 -2.56 -10.04 16.52
C PRO A 141 -2.18 -9.92 15.04
N GLY A 142 -2.71 -10.81 14.21
CA GLY A 142 -2.60 -10.69 12.76
C GLY A 142 -3.38 -9.48 12.29
N LEU A 143 -2.67 -8.46 11.79
CA LEU A 143 -3.23 -7.38 11.00
C LEU A 143 -3.89 -7.99 9.75
N GLY A 144 -5.22 -7.93 9.69
CA GLY A 144 -6.02 -8.42 8.58
C GLY A 144 -6.00 -7.44 7.42
N LEU A 145 -5.18 -7.72 6.42
CA LEU A 145 -5.18 -7.08 5.11
C LEU A 145 -6.42 -7.52 4.33
N SER A 146 -7.27 -6.60 3.88
CA SER A 146 -8.36 -6.89 2.94
C SER A 146 -8.24 -6.03 1.69
N GLY A 147 -7.60 -6.55 0.64
CA GLY A 147 -7.67 -6.02 -0.73
C GLY A 147 -8.66 -6.85 -1.57
N SER A 148 -9.49 -6.17 -2.37
CA SER A 148 -10.46 -6.80 -3.28
C SER A 148 -9.90 -6.98 -4.70
N GLN A 149 -9.80 -8.26 -5.12
CA GLN A 149 -9.83 -8.85 -6.50
C GLN A 149 -9.07 -8.12 -7.63
N THR A 150 -8.03 -8.67 -8.28
CA THR A 150 -8.06 -9.86 -9.16
C THR A 150 -6.66 -10.48 -9.33
N ASP A 151 -6.39 -11.59 -8.66
CA ASP A 151 -5.51 -12.70 -9.07
C ASP A 151 -5.73 -13.79 -8.00
N ALA A 152 -5.30 -15.04 -8.17
CA ALA A 152 -5.32 -15.99 -7.06
C ALA A 152 -4.56 -15.38 -5.86
N GLY A 153 -5.30 -14.93 -4.84
CA GLY A 153 -4.78 -14.06 -3.77
C GLY A 153 -3.46 -14.57 -3.23
N LEU A 154 -2.40 -13.83 -3.52
CA LEU A 154 -1.05 -14.25 -3.20
C LEU A 154 -0.90 -14.29 -1.70
N ARG A 155 -0.47 -15.45 -1.21
CA ARG A 155 -0.36 -15.66 0.22
C ARG A 155 0.78 -14.79 0.75
N GLN A 156 0.46 -13.90 1.68
CA GLN A 156 1.47 -13.19 2.45
C GLN A 156 2.14 -14.16 3.44
N LEU A 157 3.46 -14.24 3.38
CA LEU A 157 4.31 -15.12 4.19
C LEU A 157 5.35 -14.28 4.92
N THR A 158 5.94 -14.82 5.99
CA THR A 158 7.07 -14.14 6.65
C THR A 158 8.35 -14.94 6.41
N ILE A 159 9.51 -14.34 6.65
CA ILE A 159 10.82 -14.95 6.37
C ILE A 159 11.10 -16.28 7.10
N HIS A 160 10.31 -16.67 8.11
CA HIS A 160 10.47 -17.99 8.77
C HIS A 160 10.12 -19.17 7.87
N THR A 161 9.45 -18.93 6.73
CA THR A 161 9.17 -19.98 5.75
C THR A 161 10.36 -20.29 4.85
N LEU A 162 11.40 -19.45 4.90
CA LEU A 162 12.66 -19.68 4.19
C LEU A 162 13.50 -20.72 4.92
N ASP A 163 14.39 -21.41 4.21
CA ASP A 163 15.46 -22.18 4.84
C ASP A 163 16.39 -21.27 5.64
N GLN A 164 17.14 -21.88 6.55
CA GLN A 164 17.97 -21.16 7.52
C GLN A 164 18.96 -20.19 6.86
N THR A 165 19.62 -20.60 5.77
CA THR A 165 20.62 -19.80 5.08
C THR A 165 20.01 -18.54 4.46
N HIS A 166 18.88 -18.69 3.78
CA HIS A 166 18.14 -17.58 3.17
C HIS A 166 17.56 -16.65 4.25
N GLN A 167 16.98 -17.23 5.29
CA GLN A 167 16.44 -16.47 6.42
C GLN A 167 17.52 -15.64 7.13
N ASP A 168 18.68 -16.23 7.40
CA ASP A 168 19.79 -15.56 8.07
C ASP A 168 20.34 -14.40 7.22
N THR A 169 20.41 -14.60 5.90
CA THR A 169 20.85 -13.55 4.97
C THR A 169 19.89 -12.35 5.01
N VAL A 170 18.58 -12.59 4.89
CA VAL A 170 17.58 -11.51 4.93
C VAL A 170 17.55 -10.84 6.30
N THR A 171 17.58 -11.62 7.39
CA THR A 171 17.59 -11.09 8.76
C THR A 171 18.79 -10.17 8.98
N SER A 172 19.97 -10.60 8.54
CA SER A 172 21.19 -9.81 8.68
C SER A 172 21.18 -8.57 7.79
N ALA A 173 20.68 -8.68 6.56
CA ALA A 173 20.53 -7.54 5.65
C ALA A 173 19.54 -6.50 6.21
N ILE A 174 18.44 -6.94 6.83
CA ILE A 174 17.49 -6.06 7.52
C ILE A 174 18.16 -5.33 8.67
N ALA A 175 18.85 -6.07 9.54
CA ALA A 175 19.58 -5.48 10.67
C ALA A 175 20.62 -4.45 10.22
N ARG A 176 21.33 -4.71 9.10
CA ARG A 176 22.32 -3.78 8.54
C ARG A 176 21.71 -2.47 8.07
N PHE A 177 20.61 -2.50 7.31
CA PHE A 177 20.01 -1.25 6.87
C PHE A 177 19.40 -0.47 8.05
N LEU A 178 18.76 -1.15 9.01
CA LEU A 178 18.18 -0.50 10.20
C LEU A 178 19.26 0.16 11.08
N ALA A 179 20.51 -0.32 11.00
CA ALA A 179 21.65 0.25 11.72
C ALA A 179 22.28 1.47 11.01
N THR A 180 21.77 1.90 9.86
CA THR A 180 22.29 3.09 9.16
C THR A 180 21.76 4.38 9.77
N ASP A 181 22.58 5.43 9.79
CA ASP A 181 22.18 6.76 10.29
C ASP A 181 20.99 7.33 9.50
N ILE A 182 20.94 7.09 8.18
CA ILE A 182 19.82 7.54 7.35
C ILE A 182 18.51 6.83 7.72
N ALA A 183 18.55 5.52 8.03
CA ALA A 183 17.36 4.81 8.49
C ALA A 183 16.91 5.31 9.87
N GLU A 184 17.84 5.51 10.82
CA GLU A 184 17.52 6.08 12.13
C GLU A 184 16.81 7.44 12.00
N ILE A 185 17.38 8.37 11.23
CA ILE A 185 16.82 9.72 11.08
C ILE A 185 15.50 9.71 10.30
N THR A 186 15.38 8.88 9.25
CA THR A 186 14.13 8.77 8.48
C THR A 186 12.99 8.21 9.33
N TYR A 187 13.21 7.11 10.04
CA TYR A 187 12.18 6.52 10.91
C TYR A 187 11.88 7.40 12.13
N ALA A 188 12.86 8.14 12.64
CA ALA A 188 12.62 9.11 13.70
C ALA A 188 11.63 10.20 13.28
N GLN A 189 11.73 10.72 12.05
CA GLN A 189 10.76 11.69 11.54
C GLN A 189 9.35 11.11 11.47
N ILE A 190 9.19 9.86 11.00
CA ILE A 190 7.88 9.18 10.98
C ILE A 190 7.30 9.05 12.39
N ILE A 191 8.12 8.68 13.37
CA ILE A 191 7.71 8.60 14.78
C ILE A 191 7.38 9.99 15.35
N ASP A 192 8.08 11.04 14.92
CA ASP A 192 7.78 12.43 15.30
C ASP A 192 6.41 12.87 14.76
N GLY A 193 6.10 12.44 13.54
CA GLY A 193 4.87 12.76 12.83
C GLY A 193 5.02 13.86 11.78
N LEU A 194 6.18 14.50 11.67
CA LEU A 194 6.53 15.44 10.59
C LEU A 194 7.95 15.18 10.06
N PRO A 195 8.21 15.44 8.77
CA PRO A 195 9.57 15.54 8.27
C PRO A 195 10.23 16.78 8.87
N LEU A 196 11.56 16.76 9.00
CA LEU A 196 12.32 17.97 9.28
C LEU A 196 12.07 18.99 8.18
N GLY A 197 12.05 20.28 8.53
CA GLY A 197 11.83 21.37 7.57
C GLY A 197 12.74 21.23 6.34
N GLU A 198 14.05 21.05 6.56
CA GLU A 198 15.03 20.84 5.48
C GLU A 198 14.69 19.63 4.58
N VAL A 199 14.20 18.54 5.17
CA VAL A 199 13.85 17.32 4.44
C VAL A 199 12.59 17.53 3.60
N ALA A 200 11.62 18.32 4.10
CA ALA A 200 10.45 18.72 3.33
C ALA A 200 10.83 19.58 2.10
N PHE A 201 11.87 20.42 2.22
CA PHE A 201 12.38 21.21 1.10
C PHE A 201 13.17 20.42 0.07
N GLU A 202 13.72 19.26 0.44
CA GLU A 202 14.50 18.44 -0.49
C GLU A 202 13.64 17.75 -1.54
N SER A 203 12.32 17.59 -1.37
CA SER A 203 11.46 16.91 -2.35
C SER A 203 11.29 17.70 -3.66
N ARG A 204 11.30 17.00 -4.79
CA ARG A 204 10.96 17.56 -6.11
C ARG A 204 9.47 17.76 -6.32
N GLY A 205 8.62 17.23 -5.43
CA GLY A 205 7.17 17.46 -5.44
C GLY A 205 6.74 18.90 -5.32
N GLY A 206 7.69 19.79 -5.03
CA GLY A 206 7.48 21.20 -4.80
C GLY A 206 7.95 21.56 -3.40
N MET A 207 8.67 22.66 -3.29
CA MET A 207 8.95 23.24 -1.98
C MET A 207 7.63 23.53 -1.28
N PRO A 208 7.51 23.27 0.03
CA PRO A 208 6.38 23.76 0.80
C PRO A 208 6.12 25.23 0.48
N HIS A 209 4.85 25.60 0.40
CA HIS A 209 4.46 26.99 0.16
C HIS A 209 5.22 27.92 1.12
N GLN A 210 5.59 29.14 0.69
CA GLN A 210 6.40 30.05 1.52
C GLN A 210 5.83 30.34 2.92
N ASP A 211 4.50 30.31 3.03
CA ASP A 211 3.75 30.53 4.28
C ASP A 211 3.44 29.23 5.05
N HIS A 212 3.90 28.07 4.58
CA HIS A 212 3.65 26.79 5.22
C HIS A 212 4.36 26.72 6.59
N PRO A 213 3.70 26.27 7.68
CA PRO A 213 4.29 26.22 9.02
C PRO A 213 5.58 25.42 9.11
N ILE A 214 5.69 24.34 8.32
CA ILE A 214 6.88 23.47 8.25
C ILE A 214 8.19 24.23 8.02
N ASN A 215 8.11 25.42 7.40
CA ASN A 215 9.26 26.27 7.09
C ASN A 215 9.97 26.80 8.36
N HIS A 216 9.36 26.66 9.53
CA HIS A 216 9.88 27.18 10.79
C HIS A 216 9.46 26.40 12.05
N CYS A 217 8.60 25.37 11.94
CA CYS A 217 8.07 24.68 13.11
C CYS A 217 8.79 23.36 13.47
N HIS A 218 9.60 22.79 12.56
CA HIS A 218 10.19 21.46 12.75
C HIS A 218 11.64 21.36 12.21
N ASP A 219 12.51 22.28 12.67
CA ASP A 219 13.94 22.29 12.28
C ASP A 219 14.77 21.16 12.92
N LYS A 220 14.22 20.51 13.95
CA LYS A 220 14.85 19.43 14.70
C LYS A 220 13.77 18.49 15.21
N LEU A 221 14.15 17.23 15.38
CA LEU A 221 13.29 16.24 16.00
C LEU A 221 12.88 16.68 17.41
N CYS A 222 11.63 16.37 17.79
CA CYS A 222 11.12 16.58 19.12
C CYS A 222 11.93 15.79 20.17
N ALA A 223 11.91 16.30 21.41
CA ALA A 223 12.69 15.71 22.48
C ALA A 223 12.27 14.25 22.76
N GLY A 224 13.26 13.35 22.82
CA GLY A 224 13.06 11.92 23.12
C GLY A 224 12.68 11.06 21.92
N ILE A 225 12.42 11.64 20.74
CA ILE A 225 12.06 10.87 19.54
C ILE A 225 13.20 9.95 19.11
N LEU A 226 14.45 10.44 19.05
CA LEU A 226 15.61 9.60 18.71
C LEU A 226 15.78 8.40 19.66
N ASP A 227 15.57 8.59 20.96
CA ASP A 227 15.69 7.51 21.93
C ASP A 227 14.58 6.46 21.74
N LYS A 228 13.35 6.91 21.46
CA LYS A 228 12.24 6.02 21.10
C LYS A 228 12.54 5.25 19.82
N THR A 229 13.06 5.91 18.78
CA THR A 229 13.45 5.27 17.52
C THR A 229 14.50 4.20 17.76
N ARG A 230 15.56 4.51 18.50
CA ARG A 230 16.61 3.53 18.86
C ARG A 230 16.06 2.34 19.63
N GLN A 231 15.14 2.59 20.56
CA GLN A 231 14.49 1.53 21.31
C GLN A 231 13.67 0.63 20.39
N PHE A 232 12.89 1.21 19.47
CA PHE A 232 12.11 0.46 18.49
C PHE A 232 13.02 -0.36 17.57
N LEU A 233 14.02 0.26 16.93
CA LEU A 233 14.93 -0.41 16.00
C LEU A 233 15.69 -1.57 16.66
N LYS A 234 16.10 -1.41 17.92
CA LYS A 234 16.77 -2.47 18.69
C LYS A 234 15.83 -3.64 19.05
N ALA A 235 14.55 -3.35 19.28
CA ALA A 235 13.54 -4.36 19.60
C ALA A 235 12.86 -4.94 18.35
N PHE A 236 13.11 -4.36 17.17
CA PHE A 236 12.44 -4.72 15.94
C PHE A 236 12.69 -6.18 15.56
N SER A 237 11.60 -6.88 15.26
CA SER A 237 11.64 -8.28 14.83
C SER A 237 11.27 -8.37 13.35
N PRO A 238 12.17 -8.86 12.48
CA PRO A 238 11.87 -9.10 11.07
C PRO A 238 10.68 -10.04 10.82
N LYS A 239 10.22 -10.77 11.85
CA LYS A 239 9.02 -11.63 11.78
C LYS A 239 7.71 -10.85 11.64
N LEU A 240 7.72 -9.54 11.91
CA LEU A 240 6.57 -8.68 11.71
C LEU A 240 6.32 -8.39 10.23
N LEU A 241 7.35 -8.57 9.39
CA LEU A 241 7.29 -8.28 7.96
C LEU A 241 6.64 -9.43 7.19
N GLN A 242 5.80 -9.06 6.23
CA GLN A 242 5.08 -9.98 5.35
C GLN A 242 5.47 -9.76 3.90
N PHE A 243 5.65 -10.83 3.14
CA PHE A 243 6.11 -10.78 1.76
C PHE A 243 5.24 -11.67 0.89
N ASP A 244 5.10 -11.29 -0.38
CA ASP A 244 4.46 -12.11 -1.40
C ASP A 244 5.11 -13.50 -1.45
N SER A 245 4.28 -14.56 -1.43
CA SER A 245 4.80 -15.93 -1.46
C SER A 245 5.65 -16.25 -2.68
N ARG A 246 5.38 -15.67 -3.86
CA ARG A 246 6.20 -15.87 -5.07
C ARG A 246 7.57 -15.26 -4.89
N LEU A 247 7.65 -14.08 -4.27
CA LEU A 247 8.94 -13.45 -3.95
C LEU A 247 9.77 -14.33 -3.03
N LEU A 248 9.21 -14.81 -1.91
CA LEU A 248 9.96 -15.67 -0.98
C LEU A 248 10.35 -17.02 -1.60
N PHE A 249 9.45 -17.66 -2.34
CA PHE A 249 9.77 -18.93 -3.00
C PHE A 249 10.78 -18.76 -4.13
N ALA A 250 10.70 -17.69 -4.92
CA ALA A 250 11.70 -17.38 -5.94
C ALA A 250 13.07 -17.06 -5.32
N TYR A 251 13.09 -16.37 -4.18
CA TYR A 251 14.32 -16.12 -3.43
C TYR A 251 14.95 -17.42 -2.93
N GLN A 252 14.18 -18.27 -2.26
CA GLN A 252 14.66 -19.57 -1.75
C GLN A 252 15.10 -20.54 -2.85
N ALA A 253 14.44 -20.51 -4.00
CA ALA A 253 14.80 -21.36 -5.13
C ALA A 253 16.10 -20.93 -5.83
N ALA A 254 16.57 -19.71 -5.59
CA ALA A 254 17.76 -19.17 -6.23
C ALA A 254 19.02 -19.51 -5.41
N SER A 255 20.06 -20.02 -6.07
CA SER A 255 21.34 -20.28 -5.40
C SER A 255 21.93 -18.99 -4.81
N PRO A 256 22.43 -18.98 -3.56
CA PRO A 256 23.06 -17.83 -2.94
C PRO A 256 24.13 -17.18 -3.83
N GLY A 257 24.08 -15.85 -3.96
CA GLY A 257 24.98 -15.06 -4.81
C GLY A 257 24.67 -15.09 -6.31
N SER A 258 23.69 -15.88 -6.76
CA SER A 258 23.23 -15.85 -8.16
C SER A 258 22.54 -14.53 -8.51
N ARG A 259 22.44 -14.22 -9.82
CA ARG A 259 21.70 -13.07 -10.35
C ARG A 259 20.27 -13.01 -9.78
N SER A 260 19.54 -14.12 -9.85
CA SER A 260 18.18 -14.22 -9.31
C SER A 260 18.12 -14.01 -7.81
N PHE A 261 19.04 -14.60 -7.04
CA PHE A 261 19.10 -14.42 -5.59
C PHE A 261 19.32 -12.95 -5.22
N ASN A 262 20.27 -12.29 -5.88
CA ASN A 262 20.63 -10.90 -5.61
C ASN A 262 19.47 -9.94 -5.88
N ILE A 263 18.76 -10.11 -6.98
CA ILE A 263 17.60 -9.27 -7.32
C ILE A 263 16.46 -9.46 -6.32
N ARG A 264 16.14 -10.70 -5.96
CA ARG A 264 15.09 -10.99 -4.98
C ARG A 264 15.46 -10.51 -3.58
N LEU A 265 16.75 -10.54 -3.21
CA LEU A 265 17.22 -9.94 -1.96
C LEU A 265 16.99 -8.42 -1.95
N ILE A 266 17.34 -7.71 -3.03
CA ILE A 266 17.09 -6.26 -3.14
C ILE A 266 15.59 -5.95 -3.05
N GLU A 267 14.74 -6.74 -3.72
CA GLU A 267 13.28 -6.62 -3.67
C GLU A 267 12.73 -6.83 -2.25
N ILE A 268 13.19 -7.87 -1.54
CA ILE A 268 12.83 -8.11 -0.13
C ILE A 268 13.25 -6.92 0.75
N ILE A 269 14.42 -6.32 0.53
CA ILE A 269 14.90 -5.19 1.34
C ILE A 269 14.12 -3.91 1.06
N ALA A 270 13.78 -3.62 -0.20
CA ALA A 270 12.91 -2.49 -0.53
C ALA A 270 11.55 -2.60 0.16
N VAL A 271 10.93 -3.79 0.08
CA VAL A 271 9.66 -4.09 0.75
C VAL A 271 9.78 -4.01 2.27
N ALA A 272 10.91 -4.44 2.85
CA ALA A 272 11.16 -4.34 4.28
C ALA A 272 11.27 -2.89 4.76
N VAL A 273 12.00 -2.04 4.03
CA VAL A 273 12.10 -0.60 4.32
C VAL A 273 10.72 0.04 4.32
N HIS A 274 9.94 -0.24 3.27
CA HIS A 274 8.56 0.25 3.14
C HIS A 274 7.70 -0.15 4.34
N GLN A 275 7.68 -1.44 4.69
CA GLN A 275 6.83 -1.95 5.76
C GLN A 275 7.23 -1.49 7.16
N VAL A 276 8.52 -1.27 7.43
CA VAL A 276 8.95 -0.69 8.71
C VAL A 276 8.35 0.72 8.86
N ALA A 277 8.37 1.53 7.81
CA ALA A 277 7.73 2.84 7.79
C ALA A 277 6.22 2.75 7.97
N VAL A 278 5.54 1.84 7.26
CA VAL A 278 4.10 1.58 7.44
C VAL A 278 3.78 1.24 8.90
N ILE A 279 4.50 0.29 9.50
CA ILE A 279 4.31 -0.12 10.90
C ILE A 279 4.45 1.10 11.82
N LEU A 280 5.52 1.88 11.68
CA LEU A 280 5.79 3.04 12.52
C LEU A 280 4.72 4.13 12.36
N PHE A 281 4.32 4.42 11.13
CA PHE A 281 3.28 5.41 10.85
C PHE A 281 1.93 4.99 11.46
N SER A 282 1.60 3.69 11.39
CA SER A 282 0.38 3.11 11.96
C SER A 282 0.36 2.99 13.49
N LEU A 283 1.50 3.15 14.18
CA LEU A 283 1.50 3.17 15.66
C LEU A 283 0.81 4.41 16.22
N GLU A 284 0.57 5.42 15.39
CA GLU A 284 -0.18 6.62 15.74
C GLU A 284 0.43 7.48 16.87
N GLU A 285 1.71 7.28 17.22
CA GLU A 285 2.38 7.96 18.34
C GLU A 285 2.92 9.37 18.02
N GLY A 286 2.70 9.86 16.80
CA GLY A 286 3.22 11.14 16.32
C GLY A 286 2.75 12.32 17.17
N LEU A 287 3.68 13.21 17.51
CA LEU A 287 3.42 14.41 18.32
C LEU A 287 2.71 15.52 17.52
N HIS A 288 2.77 15.43 16.19
CA HIS A 288 2.32 16.46 15.26
C HIS A 288 1.00 16.15 14.52
N LYS A 289 0.15 15.27 15.08
CA LYS A 289 -1.10 14.86 14.41
C LYS A 289 -2.24 15.90 14.41
N ASN A 290 -2.13 16.96 15.22
CA ASN A 290 -3.24 17.91 15.44
C ASN A 290 -2.75 19.35 15.63
N ASP A 291 -1.57 19.69 15.13
CA ASP A 291 -1.01 21.03 15.22
C ASP A 291 -1.33 21.91 13.99
N GLY A 292 -2.05 21.35 13.01
CA GLY A 292 -2.51 22.03 11.81
C GLY A 292 -1.45 22.20 10.74
N VAL A 293 -0.27 21.58 10.90
CA VAL A 293 0.82 21.68 9.93
C VAL A 293 0.52 20.86 8.67
N ILE A 294 -0.07 19.67 8.83
CA ILE A 294 -0.38 18.77 7.70
C ILE A 294 -1.60 19.29 6.92
N GLU A 295 -2.62 19.79 7.62
CA GLU A 295 -3.87 20.29 7.02
C GLU A 295 -3.74 21.71 6.46
N TRP A 296 -2.55 22.31 6.56
CA TRP A 296 -2.35 23.68 6.13
C TRP A 296 -2.55 23.82 4.62
N ALA A 297 -3.34 24.82 4.21
CA ALA A 297 -3.52 25.19 2.82
C ALA A 297 -3.58 26.72 2.68
N PRO A 298 -3.07 27.29 1.58
CA PRO A 298 -3.18 28.71 1.33
C PRO A 298 -4.64 29.10 1.05
N PRO A 299 -5.00 30.39 1.18
CA PRO A 299 -6.33 30.87 0.83
C PRO A 299 -6.73 30.46 -0.60
N LYS A 300 -8.02 30.17 -0.82
CA LYS A 300 -8.57 29.78 -2.14
C LYS A 300 -8.31 30.82 -3.27
N SER A 301 -7.85 32.02 -2.92
CA SER A 301 -7.38 33.02 -3.88
C SER A 301 -6.04 32.68 -4.53
N ASP A 302 -5.22 31.79 -3.94
CA ASP A 302 -3.98 31.31 -4.54
C ASP A 302 -4.28 30.27 -5.62
N LYS A 303 -4.61 30.76 -6.81
CA LYS A 303 -4.96 29.91 -7.95
C LYS A 303 -3.82 28.99 -8.40
N THR A 304 -2.56 29.39 -8.16
CA THR A 304 -1.40 28.60 -8.59
C THR A 304 -1.31 27.34 -7.75
N TRP A 305 -1.39 27.47 -6.43
CA TRP A 305 -1.34 26.31 -5.53
C TRP A 305 -2.52 25.37 -5.76
N TRP A 306 -3.75 25.92 -5.82
CA TRP A 306 -4.97 25.13 -6.02
C TRP A 306 -5.08 24.50 -7.43
N ALA A 307 -4.31 24.96 -8.41
CA ALA A 307 -4.21 24.28 -9.70
C ALA A 307 -3.33 23.02 -9.64
N HIS A 308 -2.31 23.01 -8.76
CA HIS A 308 -1.44 21.85 -8.56
C HIS A 308 -2.01 20.87 -7.52
N CYS A 309 -2.73 21.38 -6.52
CA CYS A 309 -3.33 20.62 -5.43
C CYS A 309 -4.85 20.86 -5.39
N PRO A 310 -5.61 20.40 -6.41
CA PRO A 310 -7.04 20.69 -6.52
C PRO A 310 -7.87 20.14 -5.35
N ASP A 311 -7.45 19.00 -4.82
CA ASP A 311 -8.14 18.27 -3.75
C ASP A 311 -7.71 18.72 -2.33
N GLY A 312 -6.75 19.65 -2.24
CA GLY A 312 -6.18 20.11 -0.98
C GLY A 312 -4.78 19.54 -0.71
N PRO A 313 -4.24 19.75 0.50
CA PRO A 313 -2.94 19.22 0.87
C PRO A 313 -3.02 17.70 0.98
N GLU A 314 -1.90 17.03 0.74
CA GLU A 314 -1.79 15.59 0.91
C GLU A 314 -2.07 15.19 2.37
N PRO A 315 -2.62 13.99 2.64
CA PRO A 315 -3.02 13.55 3.98
C PRO A 315 -1.84 13.32 4.94
N THR A 316 -0.61 13.46 4.44
CA THR A 316 0.64 13.35 5.19
C THR A 316 1.71 14.18 4.49
N MET A 317 2.71 14.64 5.23
CA MET A 317 3.92 15.26 4.67
C MET A 317 4.99 14.22 4.27
N PHE A 318 4.75 12.94 4.56
CA PHE A 318 5.61 11.82 4.15
C PHE A 318 5.11 11.22 2.84
N PHE A 319 5.41 11.85 1.72
CA PHE A 319 4.97 11.36 0.41
C PHE A 319 6.06 11.47 -0.65
N HIS A 320 5.94 10.65 -1.68
CA HIS A 320 6.66 10.83 -2.94
C HIS A 320 5.65 11.30 -4.01
N PRO A 321 5.97 12.29 -4.86
CA PRO A 321 4.99 12.95 -5.76
C PRO A 321 4.30 12.02 -6.76
N TRP A 322 4.93 10.89 -7.06
CA TRP A 322 4.43 9.87 -8.00
C TRP A 322 3.73 8.68 -7.33
N TYR A 323 3.73 8.60 -6.00
CA TYR A 323 3.18 7.47 -5.24
C TYR A 323 2.13 7.97 -4.22
N LEU A 324 1.07 8.58 -4.74
CA LEU A 324 -0.01 9.24 -3.98
C LEU A 324 -1.33 8.48 -3.99
N SER A 325 -1.41 7.29 -4.59
CA SER A 325 -2.67 6.54 -4.81
C SER A 325 -3.12 5.77 -3.56
N HIS A 326 -3.18 6.47 -2.43
CA HIS A 326 -3.49 5.92 -1.11
C HIS A 326 -4.93 5.41 -0.97
N ASP A 327 -5.81 5.71 -1.92
CA ASP A 327 -7.14 5.13 -2.04
C ASP A 327 -7.12 3.66 -2.47
N ARG A 328 -6.05 3.23 -3.16
CA ARG A 328 -5.88 1.86 -3.66
C ARG A 328 -4.79 1.06 -2.94
N TYR A 329 -3.94 1.73 -2.17
CA TYR A 329 -2.87 1.09 -1.43
C TYR A 329 -3.44 0.24 -0.26
N PRO A 330 -2.88 -0.95 0.02
CA PRO A 330 -3.42 -1.88 1.01
C PRO A 330 -3.44 -1.33 2.45
N ASN A 331 -2.52 -0.44 2.80
CA ASN A 331 -2.42 0.25 4.08
C ASN A 331 -2.74 1.77 3.96
N GLY A 332 -3.31 2.19 2.83
CA GLY A 332 -3.72 3.56 2.58
C GLY A 332 -2.58 4.58 2.71
N VAL A 333 -2.80 5.63 3.51
CA VAL A 333 -1.83 6.72 3.72
C VAL A 333 -0.52 6.22 4.31
N ALA A 334 -0.52 5.11 5.06
CA ALA A 334 0.70 4.55 5.62
C ALA A 334 1.66 4.06 4.52
N ASP A 335 1.16 3.59 3.38
CA ASP A 335 2.02 3.21 2.24
C ASP A 335 2.66 4.44 1.59
N MET A 336 2.05 5.64 1.64
CA MET A 336 2.70 6.89 1.20
C MET A 336 3.96 7.15 2.03
N ALA A 337 3.86 6.99 3.36
CA ALA A 337 5.01 7.11 4.25
C ALA A 337 6.06 6.02 3.99
N GLY A 338 5.62 4.82 3.58
CA GLY A 338 6.48 3.74 3.09
C GLY A 338 7.31 4.15 1.88
N TYR A 339 6.68 4.66 0.83
CA TYR A 339 7.38 5.14 -0.37
C TYR A 339 8.31 6.32 -0.08
N TRP A 340 7.88 7.24 0.79
CA TRP A 340 8.73 8.33 1.25
C TRP A 340 9.97 7.79 1.96
N ALA A 341 9.83 6.84 2.88
CA ALA A 341 10.96 6.25 3.59
C ALA A 341 11.93 5.52 2.65
N GLU A 342 11.41 4.76 1.67
CA GLU A 342 12.23 4.17 0.62
C GLU A 342 13.02 5.23 -0.14
N SER A 343 12.37 6.31 -0.55
CA SER A 343 13.02 7.42 -1.25
C SER A 343 14.16 8.04 -0.45
N ARG A 344 13.95 8.24 0.85
CA ARG A 344 14.96 8.80 1.75
C ARG A 344 16.12 7.84 1.98
N ILE A 345 15.84 6.59 2.34
CA ILE A 345 16.82 5.60 2.81
C ILE A 345 17.58 4.98 1.64
N LEU A 346 16.87 4.51 0.61
CA LEU A 346 17.49 3.83 -0.53
C LEU A 346 17.98 4.82 -1.59
N GLY A 347 17.46 6.05 -1.58
CA GLY A 347 17.74 7.09 -2.57
C GLY A 347 16.65 7.25 -3.63
N GLY A 348 15.59 6.46 -3.53
CA GLY A 348 14.39 6.47 -4.37
C GLY A 348 13.60 5.17 -4.21
N ILE A 349 12.40 5.11 -4.77
CA ILE A 349 11.59 3.89 -4.77
C ILE A 349 12.27 2.87 -5.69
N VAL A 350 12.47 1.65 -5.20
CA VAL A 350 13.15 0.60 -5.95
C VAL A 350 12.16 -0.13 -6.85
N LEU A 351 12.45 -0.17 -8.15
CA LEU A 351 11.61 -0.78 -9.19
C LEU A 351 12.39 -1.86 -9.96
N PHE A 352 11.66 -2.75 -10.63
CA PHE A 352 12.23 -3.89 -11.34
C PHE A 352 11.71 -3.96 -12.76
N ASP A 353 12.52 -4.51 -13.67
CA ASP A 353 12.03 -4.89 -14.99
C ASP A 353 11.14 -6.14 -14.88
N ARG A 354 9.86 -5.97 -15.19
CA ARG A 354 8.84 -7.01 -15.27
C ARG A 354 8.40 -7.30 -16.71
N SER A 355 8.91 -6.56 -17.70
CA SER A 355 8.69 -6.84 -19.13
C SER A 355 9.36 -8.15 -19.56
N GLY A 356 10.41 -8.55 -18.84
CA GLY A 356 11.22 -9.73 -19.13
C GLY A 356 12.42 -9.46 -20.04
N LEU A 357 12.65 -8.20 -20.44
CA LEU A 357 13.77 -7.80 -21.30
C LEU A 357 15.12 -7.82 -20.56
N ASP A 358 15.19 -7.23 -19.36
CA ASP A 358 16.37 -7.30 -18.50
C ASP A 358 16.01 -7.61 -17.03
N GLN A 359 15.83 -8.89 -16.72
CA GLN A 359 15.43 -9.39 -15.39
C GLN A 359 16.44 -9.13 -14.24
N ASP A 360 17.52 -8.38 -14.49
CA ASP A 360 18.53 -7.97 -13.48
C ASP A 360 18.77 -6.46 -13.44
N ALA A 361 17.99 -5.71 -14.22
CA ALA A 361 17.89 -4.29 -14.07
C ALA A 361 17.12 -3.99 -12.77
N VAL A 362 17.77 -3.24 -11.90
CA VAL A 362 17.15 -2.58 -10.75
C VAL A 362 17.12 -1.10 -11.09
N TYR A 363 15.97 -0.48 -10.86
CA TYR A 363 15.77 0.93 -11.07
C TYR A 363 15.49 1.64 -9.76
N ILE A 364 15.76 2.92 -9.72
CA ILE A 364 15.44 3.78 -8.59
C ILE A 364 14.70 5.01 -9.10
N HIS A 365 13.59 5.35 -8.44
CA HIS A 365 12.81 6.56 -8.68
C HIS A 365 13.09 7.55 -7.54
N PRO A 366 14.07 8.46 -7.70
CA PRO A 366 14.48 9.39 -6.66
C PRO A 366 13.49 10.55 -6.49
N ASP A 367 13.50 11.15 -5.30
CA ASP A 367 12.80 12.41 -5.01
C ASP A 367 13.70 13.34 -4.18
N ARG A 368 14.65 13.99 -4.87
CA ARG A 368 15.54 15.02 -4.31
C ARG A 368 15.78 16.15 -5.30
N GLU A 369 15.72 17.40 -4.85
CA GLU A 369 15.82 18.62 -5.69
C GLU A 369 17.01 18.57 -6.66
N ASN A 370 18.19 18.19 -6.15
CA ASN A 370 19.44 18.18 -6.91
C ASN A 370 19.78 16.82 -7.58
N VAL A 371 18.82 15.90 -7.61
CA VAL A 371 18.91 14.60 -8.28
C VAL A 371 17.88 14.59 -9.40
N THR A 372 18.08 13.83 -10.48
CA THR A 372 17.06 13.73 -11.55
C THR A 372 15.69 13.33 -11.01
N TYR A 373 14.59 13.75 -11.65
CA TYR A 373 13.26 13.22 -11.35
C TYR A 373 12.96 11.89 -12.06
N ARG A 374 13.82 11.49 -13.01
CA ARG A 374 13.58 10.34 -13.88
C ARG A 374 13.95 9.02 -13.20
N ILE A 375 13.27 7.96 -13.60
CA ILE A 375 13.55 6.61 -13.13
C ILE A 375 14.89 6.17 -13.72
N CYS A 376 15.86 5.86 -12.88
CA CYS A 376 17.23 5.55 -13.32
C CYS A 376 17.56 4.08 -13.09
N ARG A 377 18.13 3.42 -14.10
CA ARG A 377 18.73 2.10 -13.88
C ARG A 377 19.97 2.25 -13.02
N LEU A 378 20.10 1.42 -11.97
CA LEU A 378 21.33 1.35 -11.19
C LEU A 378 22.49 0.88 -12.06
N THR A 379 23.66 1.49 -11.87
CA THR A 379 24.89 1.01 -12.52
C THR A 379 25.31 -0.33 -11.91
N SER A 380 26.12 -1.09 -12.64
CA SER A 380 26.66 -2.35 -12.13
C SER A 380 27.45 -2.15 -10.83
N GLU A 381 28.14 -1.03 -10.69
CA GLU A 381 28.91 -0.69 -9.48
C GLU A 381 27.98 -0.35 -8.31
N GLN A 382 26.96 0.51 -8.51
CA GLN A 382 25.97 0.83 -7.47
C GLN A 382 25.27 -0.44 -6.96
N LYS A 383 24.83 -1.30 -7.88
CA LYS A 383 24.20 -2.58 -7.53
C LYS A 383 25.15 -3.50 -6.77
N LEU A 384 26.42 -3.59 -7.21
CA LEU A 384 27.42 -4.41 -6.54
C LEU A 384 27.74 -3.90 -5.13
N GLN A 385 27.85 -2.59 -4.94
CA GLN A 385 28.08 -1.97 -3.63
C GLN A 385 26.90 -2.22 -2.68
N LEU A 386 25.67 -2.08 -3.17
CA LEU A 386 24.47 -2.42 -2.39
C LEU A 386 24.47 -3.88 -1.97
N LEU A 387 24.73 -4.81 -2.90
CA LEU A 387 24.76 -6.25 -2.59
C LEU A 387 25.86 -6.59 -1.59
N LYS A 388 27.07 -6.02 -1.77
CA LYS A 388 28.17 -6.18 -0.80
C LYS A 388 27.75 -5.70 0.58
N PHE A 389 27.10 -4.55 0.70
CA PHE A 389 26.59 -4.04 1.97
C PHE A 389 25.54 -4.98 2.60
N LEU A 390 24.57 -5.46 1.82
CA LEU A 390 23.50 -6.33 2.32
C LEU A 390 24.02 -7.71 2.77
N THR A 391 25.05 -8.23 2.10
CA THR A 391 25.59 -9.59 2.30
C THR A 391 26.89 -9.67 3.08
N ALA A 392 27.50 -8.54 3.46
CA ALA A 392 28.78 -8.51 4.17
C ALA A 392 28.71 -9.24 5.51
N GLU A 393 29.76 -9.95 5.91
CA GLU A 393 29.81 -10.59 7.24
C GLU A 393 29.91 -9.55 8.38
N GLU A 394 30.66 -8.46 8.14
CA GLU A 394 30.91 -7.39 9.11
C GLU A 394 30.26 -6.06 8.71
N SER A 395 30.12 -5.16 9.68
CA SER A 395 29.65 -3.79 9.47
C SER A 395 30.64 -3.00 8.62
N GLY A 396 30.27 -2.69 7.38
CA GLY A 396 31.05 -1.86 6.45
C GLY A 396 30.47 -0.44 6.29
N HIS A 397 31.11 0.35 5.42
CA HIS A 397 30.54 1.63 4.98
C HIS A 397 29.23 1.40 4.23
N SER A 398 28.17 2.10 4.64
CA SER A 398 26.87 2.04 3.95
C SER A 398 26.94 2.80 2.62
N PRO A 399 26.48 2.21 1.50
CA PRO A 399 26.36 2.89 0.21
C PRO A 399 25.04 3.70 0.09
N LEU A 400 24.27 3.79 1.18
CA LEU A 400 22.95 4.41 1.19
C LEU A 400 23.03 5.88 1.64
N PRO A 401 22.22 6.78 1.06
CA PRO A 401 21.32 6.56 -0.08
C PRO A 401 22.07 6.45 -1.42
N ILE A 402 21.52 5.69 -2.37
CA ILE A 402 22.05 5.60 -3.74
C ILE A 402 21.40 6.70 -4.57
N LEU A 403 22.13 7.77 -4.85
CA LEU A 403 21.62 8.89 -5.64
C LEU A 403 22.09 8.78 -7.09
N PRO A 404 21.16 8.75 -8.07
CA PRO A 404 21.53 8.77 -9.48
C PRO A 404 22.34 9.99 -9.88
N ASP A 405 23.34 9.77 -10.73
CA ASP A 405 24.15 10.82 -11.33
C ASP A 405 24.23 10.66 -12.85
N GLU A 406 25.21 11.33 -13.47
CA GLU A 406 25.42 11.27 -14.91
C GLU A 406 25.94 9.91 -15.43
N THR A 407 26.37 9.00 -14.55
CA THR A 407 26.72 7.62 -14.91
C THR A 407 25.49 6.71 -15.03
N ASN A 408 24.35 7.12 -14.47
CA ASN A 408 23.06 6.47 -14.68
C ASN A 408 22.46 6.93 -16.03
N ASP A 409 22.97 6.36 -17.11
CA ASP A 409 22.68 6.76 -18.49
C ASP A 409 21.37 6.20 -19.07
N PHE A 410 20.88 5.10 -18.52
CA PHE A 410 19.57 4.56 -18.86
C PHE A 410 18.51 5.14 -17.93
N ARG A 411 17.69 6.02 -18.48
CA ARG A 411 16.64 6.75 -17.76
C ARG A 411 15.29 6.58 -18.44
N VAL A 412 14.26 6.44 -17.61
CA VAL A 412 12.87 6.28 -18.04
C VAL A 412 12.06 7.43 -17.50
N ASP A 413 11.19 7.96 -18.36
CA ASP A 413 10.29 9.03 -18.01
C ASP A 413 9.17 8.48 -17.10
N PRO A 414 9.00 9.01 -15.88
CA PRO A 414 7.93 8.56 -14.99
C PRO A 414 6.53 8.92 -15.49
N GLU A 415 6.40 9.69 -16.56
CA GLU A 415 5.13 9.94 -17.24
C GLU A 415 4.62 8.73 -18.07
N GLU A 416 5.53 7.86 -18.54
CA GLU A 416 5.17 6.67 -19.32
C GLU A 416 4.58 5.60 -18.40
N SER A 417 3.55 4.86 -18.83
CA SER A 417 2.84 3.97 -17.90
C SER A 417 3.71 2.80 -17.41
N PRO A 418 3.49 2.29 -16.17
CA PRO A 418 4.14 1.09 -15.69
C PRO A 418 3.97 -0.12 -16.64
N GLU A 419 2.81 -0.23 -17.28
CA GLU A 419 2.46 -1.28 -18.24
C GLU A 419 3.32 -1.21 -19.51
N GLU A 420 3.47 -0.01 -20.09
CA GLU A 420 4.23 0.21 -21.33
C GLU A 420 5.73 0.05 -21.10
N THR A 421 6.23 0.59 -19.99
CA THR A 421 7.66 0.52 -19.65
C THR A 421 8.05 -0.85 -19.10
N GLY A 422 7.11 -1.56 -18.48
CA GLY A 422 7.37 -2.79 -17.73
C GLY A 422 8.25 -2.57 -16.49
N ILE A 423 8.41 -1.33 -16.01
CA ILE A 423 9.26 -1.00 -14.86
C ILE A 423 8.39 -0.63 -13.66
N TYR A 424 8.26 -1.58 -12.74
CA TYR A 424 7.48 -1.42 -11.52
C TYR A 424 7.88 -2.46 -10.46
N ARG A 425 7.58 -2.18 -9.18
CA ARG A 425 7.60 -3.23 -8.15
C ARG A 425 6.26 -3.95 -8.15
N ASP A 426 5.19 -3.22 -7.85
CA ASP A 426 3.82 -3.63 -8.10
C ASP A 426 3.16 -2.69 -9.12
N ILE A 427 2.31 -3.26 -9.98
CA ILE A 427 1.76 -2.55 -11.13
C ILE A 427 0.88 -1.35 -10.73
N TRP A 428 0.33 -1.39 -9.52
CA TRP A 428 -0.55 -0.37 -8.96
C TRP A 428 0.17 0.68 -8.09
N ASP A 429 1.50 0.57 -7.92
CA ASP A 429 2.27 1.48 -7.06
C ASP A 429 2.18 2.93 -7.54
N ARG A 430 2.25 3.14 -8.85
CA ARG A 430 2.24 4.44 -9.53
C ARG A 430 1.03 4.54 -10.45
N SER A 431 0.35 5.67 -10.40
CA SER A 431 -0.68 6.01 -11.40
C SER A 431 -0.07 6.63 -12.64
N GLU A 432 -0.79 6.54 -13.75
CA GLU A 432 -0.53 7.39 -14.91
C GLU A 432 -0.60 8.86 -14.52
N LEU A 433 0.17 9.70 -15.23
CA LEU A 433 0.07 11.15 -15.06
C LEU A 433 -1.37 11.58 -15.34
N ARG A 434 -1.97 12.36 -14.42
CA ARG A 434 -3.32 12.91 -14.60
C ARG A 434 -3.40 13.70 -15.91
N GLU A 435 -4.60 13.75 -16.48
CA GLU A 435 -4.83 14.47 -17.74
C GLU A 435 -4.60 15.99 -17.61
N ASP A 436 -4.92 16.54 -16.45
CA ASP A 436 -4.80 17.96 -16.12
C ASP A 436 -3.41 18.34 -15.57
N ALA A 437 -2.56 17.36 -15.25
CA ALA A 437 -1.23 17.60 -14.71
C ALA A 437 -0.23 18.05 -15.79
N TYR A 438 0.68 18.94 -15.39
CA TYR A 438 1.75 19.40 -16.26
C TYR A 438 2.76 18.29 -16.54
N ASP A 439 2.96 17.98 -17.83
CA ASP A 439 3.98 17.02 -18.27
C ASP A 439 5.37 17.69 -18.27
N GLN A 440 6.23 17.28 -17.34
CA GLN A 440 7.56 17.88 -17.12
C GLN A 440 8.45 17.82 -18.36
N ARG A 441 8.19 16.88 -19.27
CA ARG A 441 8.94 16.71 -20.52
C ARG A 441 8.65 17.81 -21.52
N LEU A 442 7.57 18.59 -21.35
CA LEU A 442 7.27 19.76 -22.17
C LEU A 442 8.01 21.03 -21.72
N ARG A 443 8.80 20.98 -20.64
CA ARG A 443 9.60 22.13 -20.19
C ARG A 443 10.56 22.59 -21.30
N ASP A 444 10.64 23.89 -21.54
CA ASP A 444 11.47 24.53 -22.58
C ASP A 444 12.96 24.62 -22.19
N VAL A 445 13.28 24.59 -20.90
CA VAL A 445 14.65 24.61 -20.39
C VAL A 445 15.24 23.19 -20.37
N TRP A 446 16.39 23.00 -21.02
CA TRP A 446 17.23 21.81 -20.85
C TRP A 446 18.10 21.93 -19.59
N ASN A 447 18.23 20.84 -18.83
CA ASN A 447 19.26 20.70 -17.81
C ASN A 447 19.89 19.30 -17.90
N LYS A 448 21.17 19.21 -17.56
CA LYS A 448 21.93 17.95 -17.60
C LYS A 448 21.56 16.98 -16.48
N VAL A 449 20.96 17.49 -15.40
CA VAL A 449 20.52 16.68 -14.26
C VAL A 449 19.41 15.73 -14.69
N ASP A 450 18.46 16.17 -15.52
CA ASP A 450 17.31 15.39 -15.97
C ASP A 450 17.56 14.70 -17.32
N TYR A 451 18.21 15.40 -18.24
CA TYR A 451 18.46 14.92 -19.60
C TYR A 451 19.93 15.02 -19.93
N LEU A 452 20.60 13.88 -20.08
CA LEU A 452 22.06 13.85 -20.28
C LEU A 452 22.50 14.51 -21.57
N THR A 453 21.61 14.53 -22.57
CA THR A 453 21.84 15.16 -23.86
C THR A 453 20.63 16.00 -24.30
N HIS A 454 20.85 16.91 -25.24
CA HIS A 454 19.75 17.64 -25.89
C HIS A 454 18.84 16.71 -26.70
N SER A 455 19.40 15.62 -27.25
CA SER A 455 18.62 14.61 -27.97
C SER A 455 17.64 13.91 -27.03
N ASP A 456 18.11 13.43 -25.88
CA ASP A 456 17.27 12.79 -24.85
C ASP A 456 16.14 13.73 -24.38
N LYS A 457 16.41 15.03 -24.24
CA LYS A 457 15.36 16.02 -23.98
C LYS A 457 14.36 16.17 -25.14
N GLY A 458 14.85 16.18 -26.38
CA GLY A 458 14.00 16.21 -27.57
C GLY A 458 13.08 14.99 -27.64
N ASP A 459 13.65 13.79 -27.49
CA ASP A 459 12.91 12.53 -27.54
C ASP A 459 11.85 12.44 -26.44
N ALA A 460 12.16 12.92 -25.22
CA ALA A 460 11.18 13.02 -24.14
C ALA A 460 10.06 14.02 -24.46
N GLY A 461 10.40 15.16 -25.07
CA GLY A 461 9.43 16.15 -25.53
C GLY A 461 8.50 15.60 -26.63
N ASP A 462 9.03 14.80 -27.55
CA ASP A 462 8.26 14.15 -28.60
C ASP A 462 7.25 13.15 -28.01
N ARG A 463 7.66 12.31 -27.05
CA ARG A 463 6.73 11.41 -26.32
C ARG A 463 5.62 12.18 -25.59
N ALA A 464 5.95 13.32 -24.97
CA ALA A 464 4.97 14.16 -24.31
C ALA A 464 3.98 14.81 -25.29
N LEU A 465 4.46 15.23 -26.46
CA LEU A 465 3.63 15.76 -27.53
C LEU A 465 2.69 14.67 -28.08
N GLU A 466 3.20 13.45 -28.28
CA GLU A 466 2.40 12.30 -28.68
C GLU A 466 1.30 11.99 -27.65
N ARG A 467 1.63 11.93 -26.35
CA ARG A 467 0.64 11.76 -25.27
C ARG A 467 -0.44 12.83 -25.35
N ARG A 468 -0.05 14.11 -25.44
CA ARG A 468 -0.98 15.24 -25.54
C ARG A 468 -1.90 15.13 -26.77
N ASN A 469 -1.35 14.73 -27.92
CA ASN A 469 -2.12 14.54 -29.14
C ASN A 469 -3.10 13.37 -29.01
N ARG A 470 -2.69 12.23 -28.41
CA ARG A 470 -3.60 11.09 -28.15
C ARG A 470 -4.80 11.52 -27.32
N MET A 471 -4.58 12.29 -26.25
CA MET A 471 -5.66 12.80 -25.40
C MET A 471 -6.59 13.76 -26.16
N PHE A 472 -6.02 14.69 -26.93
CA PHE A 472 -6.80 15.66 -27.70
C PHE A 472 -7.70 14.98 -28.75
N TYR A 473 -7.17 14.00 -29.48
CA TYR A 473 -7.94 13.29 -30.52
C TYR A 473 -8.92 12.26 -29.95
N ALA A 474 -8.61 11.63 -28.82
CA ALA A 474 -9.57 10.77 -28.12
C ALA A 474 -10.82 11.55 -27.66
N TYR A 475 -10.64 12.80 -27.24
CA TYR A 475 -11.75 13.70 -26.89
C TYR A 475 -12.60 14.08 -28.11
N SER A 476 -12.00 14.27 -29.28
CA SER A 476 -12.75 14.63 -30.50
C SER A 476 -13.58 13.49 -31.09
N ASP A 477 -13.21 12.23 -30.83
CA ASP A 477 -13.96 11.06 -31.32
C ASP A 477 -15.08 10.63 -30.35
N GLY A 478 -15.04 11.06 -29.08
CA GLY A 478 -16.07 10.76 -28.07
C GLY A 478 -17.27 11.72 -28.05
N GLU A 479 -17.17 12.87 -28.72
CA GLU A 479 -18.27 13.85 -28.89
C GLU A 479 -18.99 13.72 -30.25
N ALA A 480 -18.64 12.73 -31.08
CA ALA A 480 -19.14 12.56 -32.46
C ALA A 480 -20.32 11.58 -32.59
#